data_AF-A0A954IP19-F1
#
_entry.id   AF-A0A954IP19-F1
#
_cell.length_a   1.000
_cell.length_b   1.000
_cell.length_c   1.000
_cell.angle_alpha   90.00
_cell.angle_beta   90.00
_cell.angle_gamma   90.00
#
_symmetry.space_group_name_H-M   'P 1'
#
loop_
_entity.id
_entity.type
_entity.pdbx_description
1 polymer ?
#
loop_
_entity_poly.entity_id
_entity_poly.type
_entity_poly.pdbx_seq_one_letter_code
_entity_poly.pdbx_strand_id
1 'polypeptide(L)'
;GQLDGATQQGAAPRELTAEEQQAGEFATRVLATTEEVWGKRFPTDFGKTYRPPTLVLYSGVTQSPCGGASGATGPFYCPADKKAYLDTDFFATMAKKLGAKGDFAAAYVIAHEVAHHVQNELGIIPQVNKARQGASEVQANALTVRLELQADCLSGVWASDVGGLLEPGDIEEALNAAR
;
A
#
# COMPACT_ATOMS: atom_id res chain seq x y z
N GLY A 1 -33.28 24.05 29.08
CA GLY A 1 -31.92 23.50 29.13
C GLY A 1 -31.98 22.02 28.90
N GLN A 2 -30.91 21.46 28.33
CA GLN A 2 -30.59 20.03 28.19
C GLN A 2 -31.05 19.34 26.89
N LEU A 3 -30.06 19.12 26.01
CA LEU A 3 -29.94 17.94 25.15
C LEU A 3 -28.44 17.64 25.03
N ASP A 4 -27.94 16.80 25.94
CA ASP A 4 -26.58 16.24 25.91
C ASP A 4 -26.59 14.88 25.21
N GLY A 5 -25.54 14.62 24.42
CA GLY A 5 -24.89 13.31 24.38
C GLY A 5 -25.30 12.34 23.28
N ALA A 6 -24.98 12.64 22.02
CA ALA A 6 -24.75 11.58 21.04
C ALA A 6 -23.33 11.03 21.23
N THR A 7 -23.20 9.95 22.00
CA THR A 7 -21.96 9.17 22.12
C THR A 7 -21.61 8.55 20.77
N GLN A 8 -20.50 8.98 20.17
CA GLN A 8 -19.84 8.24 19.09
C GLN A 8 -19.37 6.89 19.66
N GLN A 9 -20.03 5.81 19.23
CA GLN A 9 -19.54 4.46 19.47
C GLN A 9 -18.29 4.24 18.62
N GLY A 10 -17.11 4.45 19.22
CA GLY A 10 -15.87 3.90 18.71
C GLY A 10 -15.98 2.38 18.71
N ALA A 11 -15.70 1.76 17.57
CA ALA A 11 -15.64 0.30 17.47
C ALA A 11 -14.65 -0.23 18.52
N ALA A 12 -15.10 -1.19 19.32
CA ALA A 12 -14.23 -1.87 20.28
C ALA A 12 -13.05 -2.53 19.53
N PRO A 13 -11.85 -2.63 20.14
CA PRO A 13 -10.76 -3.42 19.57
C PRO A 13 -11.26 -4.87 19.42
N ARG A 14 -11.43 -5.33 18.18
CA ARG A 14 -11.70 -6.74 17.92
C ARG A 14 -10.36 -7.47 17.87
N GLU A 15 -10.34 -8.70 18.37
CA GLU A 15 -9.21 -9.59 18.12
C GLU A 15 -9.14 -9.92 16.62
N LEU A 16 -7.93 -9.92 16.08
CA LEU A 16 -7.68 -10.35 14.71
C LEU A 16 -7.85 -11.87 14.63
N THR A 17 -8.43 -12.34 13.54
CA THR A 17 -8.47 -13.77 13.20
C THR A 17 -7.05 -14.27 12.89
N ALA A 18 -6.83 -15.59 12.95
CA ALA A 18 -5.54 -16.17 12.61
C ALA A 18 -5.12 -15.81 11.17
N GLU A 19 -6.08 -15.79 10.24
CA GLU A 19 -5.83 -15.41 8.85
C GLU A 19 -5.44 -13.94 8.70
N GLU A 20 -6.04 -13.02 9.45
CA GLU A 20 -5.67 -11.61 9.43
C GLU A 20 -4.29 -11.36 10.03
N GLN A 21 -3.91 -12.11 11.07
CA GLN A 21 -2.56 -12.06 11.63
C GLN A 21 -1.53 -12.51 10.60
N GLN A 22 -1.76 -13.65 9.93
CA GLN A 22 -0.90 -14.13 8.85
C GLN A 22 -0.82 -13.14 7.68
N ALA A 23 -1.95 -12.57 7.27
CA ALA A 23 -1.99 -11.54 6.24
C ALA A 23 -1.20 -10.28 6.64
N GLY A 24 -1.29 -9.86 7.90
CA GLY A 24 -0.54 -8.72 8.44
C GLY A 24 0.96 -8.98 8.52
N GLU A 25 1.38 -10.18 8.93
CA GLU A 25 2.78 -10.59 8.90
C GLU A 25 3.31 -10.57 7.46
N PHE A 26 2.62 -11.25 6.55
CA PHE A 26 2.95 -11.26 5.12
C PHE A 26 3.11 -9.83 4.59
N ALA A 27 2.15 -8.95 4.87
CA ALA A 27 2.19 -7.58 4.41
C ALA A 27 3.38 -6.77 4.96
N THR A 28 3.70 -6.96 6.24
CA THR A 28 4.88 -6.35 6.89
C THR A 28 6.18 -6.82 6.23
N ARG A 29 6.25 -8.11 5.88
CA ARG A 29 7.44 -8.71 5.26
C ARG A 29 7.63 -8.22 3.83
N VAL A 30 6.55 -8.14 3.04
CA VAL A 30 6.60 -7.52 1.72
C VAL A 30 7.03 -6.05 1.83
N LEU A 31 6.46 -5.28 2.77
CA LEU A 31 6.86 -3.89 2.98
C LEU A 31 8.38 -3.80 3.23
N ALA A 32 8.95 -4.63 4.10
CA ALA A 32 10.40 -4.63 4.35
C ALA A 32 11.23 -4.81 3.06
N THR A 33 10.79 -5.67 2.13
CA THR A 33 11.47 -5.82 0.82
C THR A 33 11.38 -4.54 -0.02
N THR A 34 10.25 -3.83 0.03
CA THR A 34 10.11 -2.54 -0.67
C THR A 34 11.01 -1.47 -0.07
N GLU A 35 11.15 -1.45 1.25
CA GLU A 35 12.05 -0.52 1.96
C GLU A 35 13.51 -0.79 1.61
N GLU A 36 13.90 -2.05 1.49
CA GLU A 36 15.25 -2.43 1.05
C GLU A 36 15.53 -1.96 -0.38
N VAL A 37 14.62 -2.28 -1.31
CA VAL A 37 14.78 -1.90 -2.73
C VAL A 37 14.85 -0.38 -2.87
N TRP A 38 13.88 0.36 -2.33
CA TRP A 38 13.85 1.81 -2.47
C TRP A 38 14.92 2.51 -1.62
N GLY A 39 15.31 1.93 -0.49
CA GLY A 39 16.46 2.39 0.29
C GLY A 39 17.77 2.38 -0.51
N LYS A 40 17.94 1.42 -1.43
CA LYS A 40 19.11 1.32 -2.33
C LYS A 40 18.93 2.14 -3.62
N ARG A 41 17.77 2.01 -4.27
CA ARG A 41 17.50 2.63 -5.58
C ARG A 41 17.31 4.13 -5.48
N PHE A 42 16.54 4.62 -4.51
CA PHE A 42 16.17 6.04 -4.49
C PHE A 42 17.39 6.99 -4.39
N PRO A 43 18.42 6.70 -3.57
CA PRO A 43 19.65 7.49 -3.59
C PRO A 43 20.44 7.35 -4.89
N THR A 44 20.52 6.13 -5.44
CA THR A 44 21.30 5.83 -6.65
C THR A 44 20.69 6.46 -7.91
N ASP A 45 19.38 6.34 -8.06
CA ASP A 45 18.65 6.71 -9.27
C ASP A 45 18.19 8.17 -9.25
N PHE A 46 17.92 8.73 -8.06
CA PHE A 46 17.36 10.08 -7.91
C PHE A 46 18.21 11.03 -7.07
N GLY A 47 19.32 10.58 -6.48
CA GLY A 47 20.19 11.42 -5.65
C GLY A 47 19.50 11.96 -4.39
N LYS A 48 18.48 11.27 -3.87
CA LYS A 48 17.68 11.67 -2.71
C LYS A 48 17.66 10.58 -1.65
N THR A 49 17.49 10.95 -0.38
CA THR A 49 17.26 9.98 0.69
C THR A 49 15.82 9.46 0.62
N TYR A 50 15.65 8.14 0.63
CA TYR A 50 14.34 7.51 0.77
C TYR A 50 13.86 7.58 2.22
N ARG A 51 12.58 7.86 2.42
CA ARG A 51 11.91 7.73 3.73
C ARG A 51 10.77 6.75 3.53
N PRO A 52 10.73 5.59 4.19
CA PRO A 52 9.68 4.61 3.94
C PRO A 52 8.30 5.12 4.40
N PRO A 53 7.20 4.67 3.76
CA PRO A 53 5.85 4.99 4.23
C PRO A 53 5.57 4.27 5.56
N THR A 54 4.65 4.82 6.36
CA THR A 54 4.12 4.08 7.50
C THR A 54 3.00 3.16 7.03
N LEU A 55 3.04 1.89 7.44
CA LEU A 55 1.98 0.93 7.16
C LEU A 55 0.85 1.00 8.18
N VAL A 56 -0.39 1.01 7.68
CA VAL A 56 -1.62 0.91 8.49
C VAL A 56 -2.39 -0.32 8.03
N LEU A 57 -2.38 -1.36 8.87
CA LEU A 57 -3.25 -2.52 8.70
C LEU A 57 -4.63 -2.21 9.27
N TYR A 58 -5.68 -2.53 8.53
CA TYR A 58 -7.06 -2.38 8.99
C TYR A 58 -7.95 -3.49 8.44
N SER A 59 -9.13 -3.67 9.04
CA SER A 59 -10.20 -4.51 8.51
C SER A 59 -11.51 -3.75 8.58
N GLY A 60 -12.36 -3.92 7.58
CA GLY A 60 -13.68 -3.29 7.53
C GLY A 60 -13.61 -1.82 7.11
N VAL A 61 -13.32 -0.89 8.03
CA VAL A 61 -13.32 0.55 7.73
C VAL A 61 -12.14 1.24 8.40
N THR A 62 -11.50 2.16 7.67
CA THR A 62 -10.46 3.03 8.20
C THR A 62 -10.69 4.48 7.77
N GLN A 63 -10.16 5.42 8.54
CA GLN A 63 -10.18 6.84 8.22
C GLN A 63 -8.78 7.32 7.85
N SER A 64 -8.69 8.09 6.76
CA SER A 64 -7.47 8.79 6.35
C SER A 64 -7.76 10.25 6.02
N PRO A 65 -6.74 11.12 5.98
CA PRO A 65 -6.91 12.49 5.48
C PRO A 65 -7.30 12.56 4.00
N CYS A 66 -7.10 11.47 3.24
CA CYS A 66 -7.53 11.34 1.85
C CYS A 66 -9.00 10.89 1.70
N GLY A 67 -9.70 10.68 2.82
CA GLY A 67 -11.07 10.17 2.89
C GLY A 67 -11.18 8.91 3.76
N GLY A 68 -12.41 8.48 4.03
CA GLY A 68 -12.65 7.17 4.62
C GLY A 68 -12.54 6.09 3.55
N ALA A 69 -11.80 5.02 3.85
CA ALA A 69 -11.80 3.81 3.04
C ALA A 69 -12.61 2.73 3.76
N SER A 70 -13.51 2.08 3.02
CA SER A 70 -14.13 0.83 3.45
C SER A 70 -13.39 -0.34 2.82
N GLY A 71 -13.59 -1.56 3.30
CA GLY A 71 -12.98 -2.76 2.70
C GLY A 71 -13.42 -3.01 1.26
N ALA A 72 -14.43 -2.27 0.77
CA ALA A 72 -14.81 -2.24 -0.63
C ALA A 72 -13.86 -1.44 -1.53
N THR A 73 -13.05 -0.54 -0.97
CA THR A 73 -12.08 0.30 -1.70
C THR A 73 -10.72 -0.36 -1.89
N GLY A 74 -10.42 -1.42 -1.12
CA GLY A 74 -9.12 -2.12 -1.16
C GLY A 74 -7.96 -1.31 -0.55
N PRO A 75 -6.72 -1.83 -0.65
CA PRO A 75 -5.50 -1.12 -0.29
C PRO A 75 -5.37 0.24 -0.98
N PHE A 76 -4.74 1.21 -0.31
CA PHE A 76 -4.48 2.52 -0.88
C PHE A 76 -3.34 3.27 -0.17
N TYR A 77 -2.66 4.15 -0.89
CA TYR A 77 -1.70 5.11 -0.32
C TYR A 77 -2.31 6.52 -0.17
N CYS A 78 -2.13 7.13 1.00
CA CYS A 78 -2.54 8.52 1.23
C CYS A 78 -1.33 9.48 1.22
N PRO A 79 -1.18 10.36 0.21
CA PRO A 79 -0.06 11.29 0.14
C PRO A 79 -0.05 12.36 1.24
N ALA A 80 -1.21 12.63 1.87
CA ALA A 80 -1.36 13.68 2.88
C ALA A 80 -0.73 13.32 4.23
N ASP A 81 -0.73 12.04 4.61
CA ASP A 81 -0.06 11.56 5.82
C ASP A 81 1.06 10.54 5.55
N LYS A 82 1.32 10.25 4.27
CA LYS A 82 2.38 9.37 3.78
C LYS A 82 2.26 7.94 4.28
N LYS A 83 1.04 7.43 4.34
CA LYS A 83 0.75 6.07 4.82
C LYS A 83 0.22 5.18 3.72
N ALA A 84 0.66 3.92 3.74
CA ALA A 84 0.06 2.84 2.98
C ALA A 84 -0.97 2.15 3.88
N TYR A 85 -2.21 2.08 3.44
CA TYR A 85 -3.32 1.46 4.14
C TYR A 85 -3.65 0.14 3.48
N LEU A 86 -3.60 -0.95 4.24
CA LEU A 86 -3.76 -2.31 3.75
C LEU A 86 -4.93 -2.99 4.47
N ASP A 87 -5.91 -3.44 3.70
CA ASP A 87 -7.06 -4.19 4.20
C ASP A 87 -6.68 -5.67 4.42
N THR A 88 -6.60 -6.09 5.68
CA THR A 88 -6.25 -7.48 6.03
C THR A 88 -7.31 -8.48 5.55
N ASP A 89 -8.58 -8.08 5.44
CA ASP A 89 -9.66 -8.95 4.97
C ASP A 89 -9.54 -9.19 3.46
N PHE A 90 -9.11 -8.17 2.72
CA PHE A 90 -8.78 -8.28 1.30
C PHE A 90 -7.68 -9.33 1.08
N PHE A 91 -6.57 -9.22 1.82
CA PHE A 91 -5.46 -10.18 1.70
C PHE A 91 -5.84 -11.59 2.17
N ALA A 92 -6.57 -11.72 3.28
CA ALA A 92 -7.09 -13.01 3.72
C ALA A 92 -8.03 -13.64 2.66
N THR A 93 -8.84 -12.82 1.98
CA THR A 93 -9.70 -13.27 0.88
C THR A 93 -8.90 -13.70 -0.34
N MET A 94 -7.85 -12.96 -0.71
CA MET A 94 -6.99 -13.32 -1.83
C MET A 94 -6.24 -14.62 -1.58
N ALA A 95 -5.67 -14.80 -0.39
CA ALA A 95 -4.99 -16.03 0.00
C ALA A 95 -5.94 -17.25 -0.13
N LYS A 96 -7.18 -17.12 0.35
CA LYS A 96 -8.20 -18.18 0.24
C LYS A 96 -8.59 -18.51 -1.20
N LYS A 97 -8.66 -17.51 -2.09
CA LYS A 97 -9.11 -17.69 -3.48
C LYS A 97 -8.02 -18.14 -4.44
N LEU A 98 -6.78 -17.71 -4.22
CA LEU A 98 -5.70 -17.84 -5.20
C LEU A 98 -4.61 -18.85 -4.78
N GLY A 99 -4.63 -19.31 -3.52
CA GLY A 99 -3.60 -20.20 -2.97
C GLY A 99 -2.19 -19.60 -3.08
N ALA A 100 -1.16 -20.44 -3.18
CA ALA A 100 0.24 -20.00 -3.25
C ALA A 100 0.58 -19.10 -4.46
N LYS A 101 -0.23 -19.13 -5.53
CA LYS A 101 -0.09 -18.20 -6.67
C LYS A 101 -0.65 -16.81 -6.37
N GLY A 102 -1.43 -16.68 -5.30
CA GLY A 102 -1.98 -15.43 -4.78
C GLY A 102 -0.98 -14.57 -4.03
N ASP A 103 0.11 -15.16 -3.56
CA ASP A 103 1.09 -14.47 -2.70
C ASP A 103 1.85 -13.41 -3.51
N PHE A 104 2.29 -13.72 -4.73
CA PHE A 104 2.87 -12.70 -5.61
C PHE A 104 1.88 -11.57 -5.90
N ALA A 105 0.63 -11.90 -6.21
CA ALA A 105 -0.39 -10.90 -6.51
C ALA A 105 -0.66 -9.99 -5.29
N ALA A 106 -0.69 -10.57 -4.09
CA ALA A 106 -0.81 -9.83 -2.83
C ALA A 106 0.40 -8.91 -2.60
N ALA A 107 1.61 -9.44 -2.78
CA ALA A 107 2.83 -8.66 -2.61
C ALA A 107 2.90 -7.50 -3.62
N TYR A 108 2.50 -7.74 -4.86
CA TYR A 108 2.50 -6.72 -5.91
C TYR A 108 1.52 -5.57 -5.60
N VAL A 109 0.35 -5.86 -5.02
CA VAL A 109 -0.58 -4.81 -4.56
C VAL A 109 0.07 -3.94 -3.48
N ILE A 110 0.81 -4.53 -2.55
CA ILE A 110 1.53 -3.75 -1.52
C ILE A 110 2.63 -2.90 -2.16
N ALA A 111 3.40 -3.48 -3.09
CA ALA A 111 4.42 -2.75 -3.84
C ALA A 111 3.83 -1.59 -4.65
N HIS A 112 2.61 -1.72 -5.17
CA HIS A 112 1.85 -0.66 -5.85
C HIS A 112 1.54 0.52 -4.93
N GLU A 113 1.06 0.25 -3.72
CA GLU A 113 0.82 1.33 -2.75
C GLU A 113 2.13 2.01 -2.32
N VAL A 114 3.23 1.26 -2.23
CA VAL A 114 4.56 1.85 -1.99
C VAL A 114 5.07 2.61 -3.21
N ALA A 115 4.72 2.20 -4.43
CA ALA A 115 5.06 2.94 -5.64
C ALA A 115 4.38 4.31 -5.68
N HIS A 116 3.13 4.43 -5.21
CA HIS A 116 2.51 5.74 -5.00
C HIS A 116 3.25 6.58 -3.96
N HIS A 117 3.81 5.96 -2.92
CA HIS A 117 4.68 6.65 -1.99
C HIS A 117 5.95 7.19 -2.66
N VAL A 118 6.61 6.40 -3.52
CA VAL A 118 7.77 6.83 -4.31
C VAL A 118 7.40 8.01 -5.21
N GLN A 119 6.27 7.95 -5.90
CA GLN A 119 5.75 9.08 -6.69
C GLN A 119 5.55 10.33 -5.84
N ASN A 120 5.07 10.18 -4.60
CA ASN A 120 4.89 11.29 -3.68
C ASN A 120 6.22 11.93 -3.26
N GLU A 121 7.21 11.13 -2.87
CA GLU A 121 8.54 11.63 -2.47
C GLU A 121 9.29 12.27 -3.66
N LEU A 122 9.01 11.85 -4.89
CA LEU A 122 9.50 12.49 -6.12
C LEU A 122 8.72 13.76 -6.51
N GLY A 123 7.61 14.06 -5.83
CA GLY A 123 6.77 15.23 -6.09
C GLY A 123 5.85 15.09 -7.31
N ILE A 124 5.65 13.87 -7.81
CA ILE A 124 4.84 13.59 -9.00
C ILE A 124 3.35 13.71 -8.69
N ILE A 125 2.89 13.12 -7.58
CA ILE A 125 1.47 13.18 -7.19
C ILE A 125 0.98 14.64 -7.08
N PRO A 126 1.68 15.56 -6.38
CA PRO A 126 1.30 16.97 -6.35
C PRO A 126 1.22 17.63 -7.73
N GLN A 127 2.15 17.31 -8.64
CA GLN A 127 2.16 17.86 -10.00
C GLN A 127 0.95 17.36 -10.81
N VAL A 128 0.65 16.06 -10.74
CA VAL A 128 -0.51 15.47 -11.41
C VAL A 128 -1.81 16.06 -10.85
N ASN A 129 -1.94 16.18 -9.53
CA ASN A 129 -3.10 16.78 -8.89
C ASN A 129 -3.33 18.23 -9.34
N LYS A 130 -2.25 19.03 -9.41
CA LYS A 130 -2.32 20.40 -9.94
C LYS A 130 -2.75 20.44 -11.41
N ALA A 131 -2.20 19.56 -12.24
CA ALA A 131 -2.56 19.49 -13.66
C ALA A 131 -4.04 19.12 -13.88
N ARG A 132 -4.60 18.26 -13.01
CA ARG A 132 -6.00 17.82 -13.08
C ARG A 132 -7.01 18.95 -12.77
N GLN A 133 -6.67 19.90 -11.90
CA GLN A 133 -7.61 20.95 -11.45
C GLN A 133 -8.12 21.88 -12.56
N GLY A 134 -7.34 22.08 -13.63
CA GLY A 134 -7.72 22.91 -14.77
C GLY A 134 -8.05 22.11 -16.04
N ALA A 135 -8.07 20.79 -15.95
CA ALA A 135 -8.23 19.89 -17.10
C ALA A 135 -9.70 19.56 -17.37
N SER A 136 -10.03 19.22 -18.62
CA SER A 136 -11.31 18.56 -18.90
C SER A 136 -11.38 17.19 -18.21
N GLU A 137 -12.58 16.64 -18.03
CA GLU A 137 -12.76 15.31 -17.42
C GLU A 137 -11.92 14.24 -18.13
N VAL A 138 -11.94 14.22 -19.47
CA VAL A 138 -11.15 13.28 -20.29
C VAL A 138 -9.65 13.42 -20.02
N GLN A 139 -9.15 14.66 -19.92
CA GLN A 139 -7.75 14.93 -19.64
C GLN A 139 -7.38 14.55 -18.20
N ALA A 140 -8.24 14.85 -17.23
CA ALA A 140 -8.04 14.51 -15.84
C ALA A 140 -7.99 12.99 -15.64
N ASN A 141 -8.85 12.23 -16.34
CA ASN A 141 -8.85 10.77 -16.33
C ASN A 141 -7.57 10.22 -16.97
N ALA A 142 -7.14 10.77 -18.11
CA ALA A 142 -5.88 10.37 -18.74
C ALA A 142 -4.65 10.61 -17.84
N LEU A 143 -4.66 11.71 -17.06
CA LEU A 143 -3.61 11.99 -16.08
C LEU A 143 -3.63 10.97 -14.92
N THR A 144 -4.80 10.61 -14.40
CA THR A 144 -4.92 9.54 -13.40
C THR A 144 -4.41 8.21 -13.93
N VAL A 145 -4.82 7.80 -15.14
CA VAL A 145 -4.35 6.54 -15.75
C VAL A 145 -2.82 6.51 -15.89
N ARG A 146 -2.20 7.61 -16.29
CA ARG A 146 -0.73 7.70 -16.37
C ARG A 146 -0.06 7.59 -15.00
N LEU A 147 -0.69 8.13 -13.95
CA LEU A 147 -0.18 8.01 -12.58
C LEU A 147 -0.20 6.54 -12.12
N GLU A 148 -1.31 5.83 -12.34
CA GLU A 148 -1.44 4.40 -12.01
C GLU A 148 -0.45 3.54 -12.80
N LEU A 149 -0.34 3.75 -14.11
CA LEU A 149 0.61 3.00 -14.95
C LEU A 149 2.08 3.25 -14.55
N GLN A 150 2.40 4.46 -14.06
CA GLN A 150 3.72 4.72 -13.51
C GLN A 150 3.92 4.00 -12.18
N ALA A 151 2.90 3.92 -11.32
CA ALA A 151 2.97 3.14 -10.09
C ALA A 151 3.22 1.66 -10.41
N ASP A 152 2.49 1.08 -11.37
CA ASP A 152 2.75 -0.26 -11.90
C ASP A 152 4.18 -0.44 -12.42
N CYS A 153 4.69 0.52 -13.17
CA CYS A 153 6.07 0.47 -13.66
C CYS A 153 7.09 0.42 -12.51
N LEU A 154 6.89 1.23 -11.47
CA LEU A 154 7.73 1.25 -10.27
C LEU A 154 7.55 -0.03 -9.42
N SER A 155 6.35 -0.62 -9.36
CA SER A 155 6.12 -1.94 -8.77
C SER A 155 6.89 -3.03 -9.54
N GLY A 156 6.96 -2.93 -10.86
CA GLY A 156 7.79 -3.80 -11.70
C GLY A 156 9.29 -3.67 -11.42
N VAL A 157 9.78 -2.46 -11.12
CA VAL A 157 11.16 -2.21 -10.67
C VAL A 157 11.45 -2.92 -9.35
N TRP A 158 10.52 -2.87 -8.39
CA TRP A 158 10.61 -3.67 -7.17
C TRP A 158 10.61 -5.17 -7.48
N ALA A 159 9.64 -5.65 -8.26
CA ALA A 159 9.49 -7.06 -8.61
C ALA A 159 10.75 -7.62 -9.30
N SER A 160 11.41 -6.81 -10.13
CA SER A 160 12.67 -7.19 -10.78
C SER A 160 13.86 -7.28 -9.81
N ASP A 161 13.93 -6.40 -8.81
CA ASP A 161 15.04 -6.39 -7.85
C ASP A 161 14.92 -7.45 -6.78
N VAL A 162 13.70 -7.79 -6.39
CA VAL A 162 13.46 -8.94 -5.51
C VAL A 162 13.63 -10.27 -6.25
N GLY A 163 13.95 -10.28 -7.55
CA GLY A 163 14.52 -11.42 -8.29
C GLY A 163 14.07 -12.81 -7.83
N GLY A 164 12.84 -13.21 -8.14
CA GLY A 164 12.36 -14.57 -7.85
C GLY A 164 11.97 -14.88 -6.40
N LEU A 165 12.17 -13.96 -5.43
CA LEU A 165 11.83 -14.08 -3.98
C LEU A 165 10.33 -14.32 -3.65
N LEU A 166 9.51 -14.60 -4.66
CA LEU A 166 8.08 -14.83 -4.56
C LEU A 166 7.70 -16.25 -5.00
N GLU A 167 8.66 -17.18 -5.03
CA GLU A 167 8.35 -18.59 -4.85
C GLU A 167 7.96 -18.83 -3.38
N PRO A 168 6.96 -19.67 -3.09
CA PRO A 168 6.41 -19.82 -1.73
C PRO A 168 7.43 -20.15 -0.63
N GLY A 169 8.58 -20.76 -0.97
CA GLY A 169 9.66 -21.08 -0.03
C GLY A 169 10.64 -19.92 0.25
N ASP A 170 10.75 -18.95 -0.65
CA ASP A 170 11.73 -17.87 -0.55
C ASP A 170 11.23 -16.71 0.32
N ILE A 171 9.89 -16.55 0.40
CA ILE A 171 9.25 -15.70 1.39
C ILE A 171 9.74 -16.16 2.76
N GLU A 172 9.58 -17.44 3.13
CA GLU A 172 10.06 -18.02 4.39
C GLU A 172 11.56 -17.80 4.65
N GLU A 173 12.40 -17.77 3.61
CA GLU A 173 13.83 -17.50 3.75
C GLU A 173 14.11 -16.01 4.03
N ALA A 174 13.46 -15.09 3.31
CA ALA A 174 13.47 -13.66 3.61
C ALA A 174 12.88 -13.36 5.01
N LEU A 175 11.93 -14.19 5.46
CA LEU A 175 11.29 -14.09 6.78
C LEU A 175 12.25 -14.38 7.93
N ASN A 176 13.24 -15.25 7.67
CA ASN A 176 14.25 -15.69 8.63
C ASN A 176 15.50 -14.81 8.61
N ALA A 177 15.80 -14.17 7.48
CA ALA A 177 16.94 -13.24 7.34
C ALA A 177 16.75 -11.91 8.09
N ALA A 178 15.51 -11.54 8.43
CA ALA A 178 15.16 -10.30 9.14
C ALA A 178 15.11 -10.44 10.69
N ARG A 179 15.79 -11.46 11.27
CA ARG A 179 15.91 -11.64 12.73
C ARG A 179 17.18 -11.04 13.30
#